data_AF-A0A136WHH1-F1
#
_entry.id   AF-A0A136WHH1-F1
#
_cell.length_a   1.000
_cell.length_b   1.000
_cell.length_c   1.000
_cell.angle_alpha   90.00
_cell.angle_beta   90.00
_cell.angle_gamma   90.00
#
_symmetry.space_group_name_H-M   'P 1'
#
loop_
_entity.id
_entity.type
_entity.pdbx_description
1 polymer ?
#
loop_
_entity_poly.entity_id
_entity_poly.type
_entity_poly.pdbx_seq_one_letter_code
_entity_poly.pdbx_strand_id
1 'polypeptide(L)'
;MVQNLEGLGFTVVPFGQGFKDMSPPTKELMKLSLEKRIAHGGHPVLSWMMDNIHIRTDPAGNIKADKEKSTEKIDGVIATIMALDRAIRGGNNAGASVYDDRGLLVF
;
A
#
# COMPACT_ATOMS: atom_id res chain seq x y z
N MET A 1 9.28 2.73 -19.33
CA MET A 1 8.99 1.86 -18.16
C MET A 1 7.59 1.28 -18.24
N VAL A 2 6.52 2.09 -18.30
CA VAL A 2 5.15 1.59 -18.49
C VAL A 2 5.01 0.74 -19.77
N GLN A 3 5.47 1.25 -20.90
CA GLN A 3 5.45 0.52 -22.19
C GLN A 3 6.19 -0.82 -22.15
N ASN A 4 7.22 -0.96 -21.31
CA ASN A 4 7.97 -2.22 -21.19
C ASN A 4 7.14 -3.26 -20.41
N LEU A 5 6.43 -2.84 -19.37
CA LEU A 5 5.56 -3.73 -18.59
C LEU A 5 4.34 -4.16 -19.39
N GLU A 6 3.75 -3.23 -20.14
CA GLU A 6 2.65 -3.54 -21.08
C GLU A 6 3.13 -4.49 -22.18
N GLY A 7 4.34 -4.29 -22.72
CA GLY A 7 4.96 -5.20 -23.70
C GLY A 7 5.23 -6.61 -23.15
N LEU A 8 5.34 -6.78 -21.83
CA LEU A 8 5.43 -8.07 -21.15
C LEU A 8 4.05 -8.67 -20.81
N GLY A 9 2.96 -8.00 -21.20
CA GLY A 9 1.58 -8.46 -20.96
C GLY A 9 1.00 -8.07 -19.60
N PHE A 10 1.65 -7.20 -18.83
CA PHE A 10 1.11 -6.74 -17.56
C PHE A 10 0.06 -5.64 -17.76
N THR A 11 -1.06 -5.77 -17.06
CA THR A 11 -2.02 -4.68 -16.91
C THR A 11 -1.44 -3.63 -15.97
N VAL A 12 -1.13 -2.44 -16.49
CA VAL A 12 -0.63 -1.32 -15.71
C VAL A 12 -1.77 -0.33 -15.44
N VAL A 13 -1.94 0.06 -14.18
CA VAL A 13 -2.95 1.05 -13.78
C VAL A 13 -2.24 2.28 -13.22
N PRO A 14 -2.48 3.50 -13.77
CA PRO A 14 -1.88 4.71 -13.25
C PRO A 14 -2.41 5.02 -11.85
N PHE A 15 -1.51 5.47 -10.98
CA PHE A 15 -1.82 5.81 -9.59
C PHE A 15 -1.15 7.14 -9.21
N GLY A 16 -1.95 8.11 -8.78
CA GLY A 16 -1.47 9.45 -8.42
C GLY A 16 -0.72 9.46 -7.09
N GLN A 17 0.45 10.10 -7.06
CA GLN A 17 1.27 10.24 -5.84
C GLN A 17 0.87 11.44 -4.96
N GLY A 18 -0.21 12.13 -5.32
CA GLY A 18 -0.76 13.27 -4.59
C GLY A 18 -1.73 12.86 -3.48
N PHE A 19 -2.12 13.83 -2.65
CA PHE A 19 -3.06 13.61 -1.54
C PHE A 19 -4.39 13.01 -1.98
N LYS A 20 -4.89 13.37 -3.17
CA LYS A 20 -6.16 12.89 -3.71
C LYS A 20 -6.24 11.36 -3.75
N ASP A 21 -5.22 10.70 -4.29
CA ASP A 21 -5.23 9.25 -4.49
C ASP A 21 -4.55 8.50 -3.33
N MET A 22 -3.59 9.13 -2.63
CA MET A 22 -2.90 8.52 -1.49
C MET A 22 -3.73 8.54 -0.19
N SER A 23 -4.59 9.54 0.02
CA SER A 23 -5.28 9.74 1.30
C SER A 23 -6.26 8.63 1.66
N PRO A 24 -7.18 8.20 0.78
CA PRO A 24 -8.10 7.12 1.10
C PRO A 24 -7.41 5.80 1.54
N PRO A 25 -6.45 5.25 0.78
CA PRO A 25 -5.77 4.01 1.20
C PRO A 25 -4.85 4.22 2.41
N THR A 26 -4.25 5.39 2.60
CA THR A 26 -3.44 5.65 3.80
C THR A 26 -4.32 5.64 5.07
N LYS A 27 -5.52 6.22 5.01
CA LYS A 27 -6.48 6.19 6.12
C LYS A 27 -6.95 4.76 6.42
N GLU A 28 -7.23 3.98 5.39
CA GLU A 28 -7.62 2.57 5.57
C GLU A 28 -6.46 1.74 6.16
N LEU A 29 -5.22 1.97 5.72
CA LEU A 29 -4.06 1.29 6.29
C LEU A 29 -3.93 1.58 7.80
N MET A 30 -4.10 2.84 8.21
CA MET A 30 -4.09 3.21 9.64
C MET A 30 -5.21 2.53 10.41
N LYS A 31 -6.43 2.53 9.88
CA LYS A 31 -7.59 1.85 10.48
C LYS A 31 -7.34 0.34 10.63
N LEU A 32 -6.93 -0.34 9.58
CA LEU A 32 -6.65 -1.79 9.61
C LEU A 32 -5.52 -2.13 10.58
N SER A 33 -4.52 -1.25 10.71
CA SER A 33 -3.44 -1.39 11.69
C SER A 33 -3.98 -1.33 13.12
N LEU A 34 -4.82 -0.34 13.43
CA LEU A 34 -5.46 -0.20 14.74
C LEU A 34 -6.40 -1.36 15.06
N GLU A 35 -7.14 -1.85 14.06
CA GLU A 35 -8.01 -3.02 14.18
C GLU A 35 -7.23 -4.35 14.27
N LYS A 36 -5.90 -4.34 14.08
CA LYS A 36 -5.05 -5.54 13.99
C LYS A 36 -5.50 -6.51 12.90
N ARG A 37 -5.97 -5.98 11.77
CA ARG A 37 -6.51 -6.76 10.63
C ARG A 37 -5.57 -6.86 9.44
N ILE A 38 -4.30 -6.54 9.64
CA ILE A 38 -3.26 -6.66 8.61
C ILE A 38 -2.50 -7.97 8.82
N ALA A 39 -2.57 -8.88 7.86
CA ALA A 39 -1.78 -10.09 7.82
C ALA A 39 -0.47 -9.87 7.04
N HIS A 40 0.50 -9.17 7.65
CA HIS A 40 1.81 -8.89 7.03
C HIS A 40 2.93 -9.87 7.46
N GLY A 41 2.60 -10.90 8.25
CA GLY A 41 3.52 -11.99 8.60
C GLY A 41 4.75 -11.59 9.41
N GLY A 42 4.76 -10.41 10.04
CA GLY A 42 5.94 -9.93 10.78
C GLY A 42 7.15 -9.63 9.90
N HIS A 43 6.95 -9.31 8.61
CA HIS A 43 8.05 -9.03 7.68
C HIS A 43 9.00 -7.94 8.21
N PRO A 44 10.27 -8.27 8.55
CA PRO A 44 11.14 -7.39 9.33
C PRO A 44 11.45 -6.08 8.62
N VAL A 45 11.64 -6.12 7.29
CA VAL A 45 11.87 -4.91 6.50
C VAL A 45 10.64 -4.01 6.45
N LEU A 46 9.43 -4.56 6.35
CA LEU A 46 8.23 -3.74 6.33
C LEU A 46 8.00 -3.10 7.69
N SER A 47 8.23 -3.85 8.78
CA SER A 47 8.20 -3.32 10.14
C SER A 47 9.17 -2.17 10.32
N TRP A 48 10.44 -2.35 9.93
CA TRP A 48 11.44 -1.27 9.97
C TRP A 48 11.03 -0.05 9.11
N MET A 49 10.50 -0.27 7.91
CA MET A 49 10.01 0.82 7.05
C MET A 49 8.80 1.55 7.67
N MET A 50 7.94 0.86 8.41
CA MET A 50 6.84 1.48 9.15
C MET A 50 7.36 2.34 10.31
N ASP A 51 8.46 1.97 10.97
CA ASP A 51 9.09 2.79 12.00
C ASP A 51 9.69 4.10 11.45
N ASN A 52 10.04 4.11 10.15
CA ASN A 52 10.64 5.28 9.49
C ASN A 52 9.63 6.31 8.97
N ILE A 53 8.35 5.93 8.88
CA ILE A 53 7.36 6.68 8.11
C ILE A 53 7.04 8.05 8.73
N HIS A 54 7.00 9.08 7.89
CA HIS A 54 6.41 10.37 8.23
C HIS A 54 5.09 10.60 7.49
N ILE A 55 4.01 10.87 8.22
CA ILE A 55 2.71 11.23 7.63
C ILE A 55 2.60 12.76 7.54
N ARG A 56 2.39 13.28 6.32
CA ARG A 56 1.98 14.67 6.11
C ARG A 56 0.46 14.76 6.03
N THR A 57 -0.07 15.85 6.55
CA THR A 57 -1.49 16.20 6.47
C THR A 57 -1.63 17.54 5.74
N ASP A 58 -2.55 17.62 4.77
CA ASP A 58 -2.88 18.87 4.09
C ASP A 58 -3.96 19.68 4.85
N PRO A 59 -4.21 20.96 4.49
CA PRO A 59 -5.25 21.76 5.15
C PRO A 59 -6.67 21.21 5.05
N ALA A 60 -6.94 20.31 4.10
CA ALA A 60 -8.24 19.65 3.94
C ALA A 60 -8.36 18.36 4.76
N GLY A 61 -7.34 18.02 5.56
CA GLY A 61 -7.31 16.80 6.39
C GLY A 61 -7.05 15.52 5.60
N ASN A 62 -6.49 15.63 4.38
CA ASN A 62 -5.96 14.48 3.66
C ASN A 62 -4.58 14.15 4.20
N ILE A 63 -4.27 12.85 4.22
CA ILE A 63 -2.98 12.37 4.71
C ILE A 63 -2.23 11.64 3.60
N LYS A 64 -0.90 11.63 3.68
CA LYS A 64 -0.07 10.73 2.87
C LYS A 64 1.25 10.45 3.56
N ALA A 65 1.84 9.30 3.26
CA ALA A 65 3.22 9.02 3.59
C ALA A 65 4.16 9.94 2.78
N ASP A 66 5.17 10.48 3.45
CA ASP A 66 6.10 11.43 2.85
C ASP A 66 7.53 10.90 2.85
N LYS A 67 7.99 10.49 1.67
CA LYS A 67 9.30 9.88 1.49
C LYS A 67 10.46 10.83 1.75
N GLU A 68 10.28 12.14 1.54
CA GLU A 68 11.33 13.14 1.73
C GLU A 68 11.58 13.47 3.20
N LYS A 69 10.54 13.39 4.03
CA LYS A 69 10.62 13.64 5.48
C LYS A 69 10.79 12.38 6.33
N SER A 70 10.56 11.21 5.75
CA SER A 70 10.81 9.95 6.45
C SER A 70 12.30 9.81 6.74
N THR A 71 12.65 9.19 7.86
CA THR A 71 14.05 9.06 8.32
C THR A 71 14.87 8.24 7.34
N GLU A 72 14.28 7.17 6.81
CA GLU A 72 14.91 6.19 5.94
C GLU A 72 13.92 5.68 4.87
N LYS A 73 14.20 4.53 4.25
CA LYS A 73 13.37 3.93 3.21
C LYS A 73 11.96 3.60 3.72
N ILE A 74 10.98 3.86 2.85
CA ILE A 74 9.55 3.56 3.07
C ILE A 74 8.88 2.93 1.84
N ASP A 75 9.67 2.42 0.88
CA ASP A 75 9.16 1.93 -0.40
C ASP A 75 8.11 0.81 -0.22
N GLY A 76 8.30 -0.08 0.76
CA GLY A 76 7.34 -1.11 1.12
C GLY A 76 6.03 -0.55 1.68
N VAL A 77 6.08 0.56 2.40
CA VAL A 77 4.86 1.24 2.89
C VAL A 77 4.10 1.87 1.74
N ILE A 78 4.80 2.57 0.83
CA ILE A 78 4.19 3.16 -0.37
C ILE A 78 3.54 2.08 -1.23
N ALA A 79 4.25 0.97 -1.48
CA ALA A 79 3.72 -0.17 -2.22
C ALA A 79 2.47 -0.76 -1.54
N THR A 80 2.46 -0.87 -0.20
CA THR A 80 1.31 -1.36 0.57
C THR A 80 0.10 -0.43 0.43
N ILE A 81 0.30 0.89 0.51
CA ILE A 81 -0.77 1.89 0.32
C ILE A 81 -1.35 1.79 -1.10
N MET A 82 -0.49 1.69 -2.12
CA MET A 82 -0.93 1.53 -3.52
C MET A 82 -1.69 0.22 -3.75
N ALA A 83 -1.24 -0.88 -3.14
CA ALA A 83 -1.92 -2.17 -3.21
C ALA A 83 -3.31 -2.11 -2.54
N LEU A 84 -3.41 -1.43 -1.40
CA LEU A 84 -4.66 -1.27 -0.68
C LEU A 84 -5.67 -0.42 -1.45
N ASP A 85 -5.24 0.63 -2.15
CA ASP A 85 -6.13 1.36 -3.08
C ASP A 85 -6.73 0.43 -4.12
N ARG A 86 -5.92 -0.48 -4.69
CA ARG A 86 -6.42 -1.41 -5.68
C ARG A 86 -7.41 -2.41 -5.13
N ALA A 87 -7.19 -2.88 -3.91
CA ALA A 87 -8.15 -3.73 -3.20
C ALA A 87 -9.48 -3.00 -2.95
N ILE A 88 -9.43 -1.77 -2.44
CA ILE A 88 -10.60 -0.92 -2.18
C ILE A 88 -11.41 -0.70 -3.46
N ARG A 89 -10.75 -0.30 -4.56
CA ARG A 89 -11.40 -0.06 -5.85
C ARG A 89 -11.88 -1.34 -6.52
N GLY A 90 -11.28 -2.49 -6.18
CA GLY A 90 -11.75 -3.81 -6.57
C GLY A 90 -13.04 -4.25 -5.86
N GLY A 91 -13.60 -3.40 -5.00
CA GLY A 91 -14.87 -3.62 -4.32
C GLY A 91 -14.77 -4.47 -3.06
N ASN A 92 -13.55 -4.79 -2.58
CA ASN A 92 -13.34 -5.74 -1.48
C ASN A 92 -14.18 -7.03 -1.65
N ASN A 93 -14.33 -7.51 -2.88
CA ASN A 93 -15.08 -8.72 -3.16
C ASN A 93 -14.43 -9.87 -2.39
N ALA A 94 -15.16 -10.45 -1.43
CA ALA A 94 -14.74 -11.58 -0.62
C ALA A 94 -14.79 -12.91 -1.40
N GLY A 95 -14.48 -12.87 -2.70
CA GLY A 95 -14.22 -14.09 -3.46
C GLY A 95 -13.00 -14.81 -2.91
N ALA A 96 -12.87 -16.10 -3.24
CA ALA A 96 -11.72 -16.89 -2.80
C ALA A 96 -10.42 -16.18 -3.17
N SER A 97 -9.58 -15.93 -2.17
CA SER A 97 -8.26 -15.39 -2.37
C SER A 97 -7.38 -16.49 -2.95
N VAL A 98 -6.51 -16.15 -3.90
CA VAL A 98 -5.51 -17.12 -4.41
C VAL A 98 -4.63 -17.67 -3.28
N TYR A 99 -4.49 -16.92 -2.18
CA TYR A 99 -3.74 -17.33 -1.00
C TYR A 99 -4.49 -18.33 -0.12
N ASP A 100 -5.81 -18.50 -0.28
CA ASP A 100 -6.58 -19.49 0.49
C ASP A 100 -6.19 -20.92 0.08
N ASP A 101 -5.96 -21.13 -1.23
CA ASP A 101 -5.53 -22.43 -1.76
C ASP A 101 -3.99 -22.56 -1.82
N ARG A 102 -3.31 -21.52 -2.32
CA ARG A 102 -1.86 -21.57 -2.57
C ARG A 102 -1.03 -21.26 -1.32
N GLY A 103 -1.61 -20.59 -0.33
CA GLY A 103 -0.85 -19.97 0.75
C GLY A 103 0.00 -18.78 0.29
N LEU A 104 0.76 -18.21 1.23
CA LEU A 104 1.77 -17.19 0.93
C LEU A 104 3.00 -17.85 0.32
N LEU A 105 3.50 -17.32 -0.79
CA LEU A 105 4.80 -17.70 -1.33
C LEU A 105 5.88 -16.95 -0.55
N VAL A 106 6.50 -17.63 0.40
CA VAL A 106 7.63 -17.14 1.20
C VAL A 106 8.87 -17.90 0.77
N PHE A 107 9.95 -17.17 0.48
CA PHE A 107 11.24 -17.70 0.03
C PHE A 107 12.36 -17.27 0.99
#